data_AF-A0A081KBH7-F1
#
_entry.id   AF-A0A081KBH7-F1
#
_cell.length_a   1.000
_cell.length_b   1.000
_cell.length_c   1.000
_cell.angle_alpha   90.00
_cell.angle_beta   90.00
_cell.angle_gamma   90.00
#
_symmetry.space_group_name_H-M   'P 1'
#
loop_
_entity.id
_entity.type
_entity.pdbx_description
1 polymer ?
#
loop_
_entity_poly.entity_id
_entity_poly.type
_entity_poly.pdbx_seq_one_letter_code
_entity_poly.pdbx_strand_id
1 'polypeptide(L)'
;MNTAIKKTLSCLIVSLALSHSMAALAGDISRKAEEKITSDVTAMTEVMKLTPQQAESIKELKTTLFIKNKEASKAHEKGSSELKQARKANMKEYQNAFAEAVSKKQMKAFKKYRSEQKAKKKA
;
A
#
# COMPACT_ATOMS: atom_id res chain seq x y z
N MET A 1 47.46 12.08 17.77
CA MET A 1 46.38 11.11 18.07
C MET A 1 45.18 11.41 17.18
N ASN A 2 44.71 10.38 16.48
CA ASN A 2 43.86 10.40 15.28
C ASN A 2 42.55 11.19 15.37
N THR A 3 42.39 12.16 14.47
CA THR A 3 41.14 12.83 14.07
C THR A 3 40.25 11.97 13.16
N ALA A 4 40.38 10.64 13.22
CA ALA A 4 39.64 9.69 12.38
C ALA A 4 38.55 8.90 13.14
N ILE A 5 38.48 9.01 14.48
CA ILE A 5 37.56 8.18 15.29
C ILE A 5 36.21 8.88 15.55
N LYS A 6 36.07 10.18 15.28
CA LYS A 6 34.82 10.93 15.56
C LYS A 6 33.76 10.85 14.45
N LYS A 7 34.06 10.26 13.28
CA LYS A 7 33.14 10.23 12.12
C LYS A 7 32.36 8.91 11.95
N THR A 8 32.54 7.94 12.83
CA THR A 8 31.90 6.62 12.76
C THR A 8 30.85 6.38 13.85
N LEU A 9 30.36 7.46 14.49
CA LEU A 9 29.33 7.41 15.54
C LEU A 9 28.00 8.10 15.14
N SER A 10 27.70 8.15 13.83
CA SER A 10 26.38 8.57 13.32
C SER A 10 25.75 7.53 12.40
N CYS A 11 26.06 6.24 12.61
CA CYS A 11 25.45 5.13 11.86
C CYS A 11 24.72 4.12 12.76
N LEU A 12 24.33 4.56 13.96
CA LEU A 12 23.50 3.79 14.88
C LEU A 12 22.33 4.67 15.28
N ILE A 13 21.11 4.11 15.33
CA ILE A 13 19.83 4.74 15.66
C ILE A 13 19.05 5.31 14.45
N VAL A 14 18.84 4.50 13.40
CA VAL A 14 17.59 4.55 12.58
C VAL A 14 17.20 3.14 12.13
N SER A 15 17.13 2.18 13.06
CA SER A 15 16.65 0.83 12.74
C SER A 15 15.74 0.23 13.82
N LEU A 16 15.25 1.04 14.77
CA LEU A 16 14.56 0.51 15.94
C LEU A 16 13.30 1.29 16.31
N ALA A 17 12.36 1.44 15.37
CA ALA A 17 10.96 1.74 15.69
C ALA A 17 10.13 1.63 14.41
N LEU A 18 9.72 0.42 14.02
CA LEU A 18 8.53 0.20 13.17
C LEU A 18 7.97 -1.23 13.28
N SER A 19 8.41 -2.03 14.26
CA SER A 19 7.83 -3.34 14.56
C SER A 19 6.62 -3.24 15.51
N HIS A 20 5.80 -2.20 15.38
CA HIS A 20 4.57 -2.09 16.15
C HIS A 20 3.41 -2.67 15.33
N SER A 21 2.99 -3.88 15.72
CA SER A 21 1.61 -4.37 15.66
C SER A 21 0.93 -4.43 14.29
N MET A 22 1.36 -5.34 13.41
CA MET A 22 0.59 -5.75 12.21
C MET A 22 -0.28 -7.00 12.43
N ALA A 23 -0.50 -7.45 13.67
CA ALA A 23 -1.17 -8.73 13.95
C ALA A 23 -2.71 -8.70 14.04
N ALA A 24 -3.40 -7.61 13.64
CA ALA A 24 -4.83 -7.43 13.93
C ALA A 24 -5.76 -7.25 12.71
N LEU A 25 -5.30 -7.54 11.48
CA LEU A 25 -6.14 -7.37 10.27
C LEU A 25 -6.65 -8.68 9.64
N ALA A 26 -6.26 -9.84 10.17
CA ALA A 26 -6.57 -11.14 9.58
C ALA A 26 -8.05 -11.60 9.76
N GLY A 27 -8.87 -10.88 10.55
CA GLY A 27 -10.22 -11.32 10.92
C GLY A 27 -11.40 -10.62 10.24
N ASP A 28 -11.22 -9.50 9.51
CA ASP A 28 -12.34 -8.61 9.13
C ASP A 28 -12.66 -8.55 7.61
N ILE A 29 -11.98 -9.35 6.78
CA ILE A 29 -12.24 -9.41 5.33
C ILE A 29 -12.84 -10.74 4.91
N SER A 30 -13.76 -10.72 3.94
CA SER A 30 -14.32 -11.94 3.37
C SER A 30 -13.29 -12.66 2.51
N ARG A 31 -13.41 -13.99 2.38
CA ARG A 31 -12.51 -14.80 1.53
C ARG A 31 -12.37 -14.24 0.11
N LYS A 32 -13.48 -13.82 -0.49
CA LYS A 32 -13.50 -13.19 -1.83
C LYS A 32 -12.70 -11.88 -1.88
N ALA A 33 -12.75 -11.07 -0.83
CA ALA A 33 -11.97 -9.84 -0.75
C ALA A 33 -10.48 -10.17 -0.61
N GLU A 34 -10.13 -11.16 0.20
CA GLU A 34 -8.75 -11.62 0.35
C GLU A 34 -8.18 -12.19 -0.96
N GLU A 35 -8.93 -13.05 -1.66
CA GLU A 35 -8.55 -13.61 -2.97
C GLU A 35 -8.30 -12.48 -3.98
N LYS A 36 -9.18 -11.47 -4.00
CA LYS A 36 -9.02 -10.30 -4.87
C LYS A 36 -7.77 -9.49 -4.54
N ILE A 37 -7.55 -9.20 -3.26
CA ILE A 37 -6.36 -8.45 -2.81
C ILE A 37 -5.09 -9.22 -3.15
N THR A 38 -5.08 -10.53 -2.92
CA THR A 38 -3.95 -11.41 -3.23
C THR A 38 -3.67 -11.42 -4.73
N SER A 39 -4.69 -11.58 -5.58
CA SER A 39 -4.54 -11.52 -7.04
C SER A 39 -4.00 -10.17 -7.52
N ASP A 40 -4.51 -9.07 -6.96
CA ASP A 40 -4.00 -7.72 -7.25
C ASP A 40 -2.52 -7.59 -6.88
N VAL A 41 -2.12 -8.05 -5.70
CA VAL A 41 -0.72 -7.99 -5.23
C VAL A 41 0.18 -8.85 -6.09
N THR A 42 -0.24 -10.06 -6.49
CA THR A 42 0.51 -10.92 -7.40
C THR A 42 0.79 -10.20 -8.73
N ALA A 43 -0.23 -9.60 -9.35
CA ALA A 43 -0.05 -8.84 -10.57
C ALA A 43 0.90 -7.63 -10.39
N MET A 44 0.83 -6.97 -9.24
CA MET A 44 1.76 -5.88 -8.91
C MET A 44 3.19 -6.40 -8.72
N THR A 45 3.38 -7.53 -8.06
CA THR A 45 4.69 -8.19 -7.89
C THR A 45 5.31 -8.53 -9.23
N GLU A 46 4.54 -9.07 -10.17
CA GLU A 46 5.03 -9.41 -11.51
C GLU A 46 5.49 -8.19 -12.30
N VAL A 47 4.71 -7.10 -12.27
CA VAL A 47 4.95 -5.87 -13.03
C VAL A 47 6.05 -5.02 -12.41
N MET A 48 6.02 -4.87 -11.08
CA MET A 48 6.90 -3.97 -10.34
C MET A 48 8.14 -4.69 -9.80
N LYS A 49 8.20 -6.03 -9.87
CA LYS A 49 9.26 -6.84 -9.23
C LYS A 49 9.38 -6.47 -7.75
N LEU A 50 8.26 -6.58 -7.04
CA LEU A 50 8.20 -6.31 -5.60
C LEU A 50 9.04 -7.36 -4.84
N THR A 51 9.73 -6.93 -3.78
CA THR A 51 10.29 -7.90 -2.83
C THR A 51 9.17 -8.54 -2.01
N PRO A 52 9.41 -9.70 -1.36
CA PRO A 52 8.41 -10.30 -0.47
C PRO A 52 7.88 -9.33 0.59
N GLN A 53 8.76 -8.54 1.20
CA GLN A 53 8.39 -7.54 2.20
C GLN A 53 7.51 -6.44 1.60
N GLN A 54 7.84 -5.94 0.40
CA GLN A 54 7.00 -4.94 -0.27
C GLN A 54 5.62 -5.51 -0.61
N ALA A 55 5.57 -6.75 -1.09
CA ALA A 55 4.31 -7.42 -1.42
C ALA A 55 3.41 -7.60 -0.19
N GLU A 56 3.99 -7.99 0.94
CA GLU A 56 3.30 -8.09 2.22
C GLU A 56 2.76 -6.73 2.69
N SER A 57 3.61 -5.68 2.71
CA SER A 57 3.17 -4.34 3.06
C SER A 57 2.05 -3.83 2.15
N ILE A 58 2.11 -4.10 0.83
CA ILE A 58 1.05 -3.70 -0.09
C ILE A 58 -0.24 -4.50 0.15
N LYS A 59 -0.15 -5.78 0.51
CA LYS A 59 -1.30 -6.61 0.91
C LYS A 59 -2.00 -5.97 2.11
N GLU A 60 -1.25 -5.61 3.15
CA GLU A 60 -1.76 -4.94 4.35
C GLU A 60 -2.41 -3.60 4.02
N LEU A 61 -1.75 -2.75 3.22
CA LEU A 61 -2.30 -1.45 2.80
C LEU A 61 -3.62 -1.59 2.04
N LYS A 62 -3.74 -2.59 1.16
CA LYS A 62 -4.98 -2.88 0.44
C LYS A 62 -6.07 -3.42 1.37
N THR A 63 -5.73 -4.27 2.32
CA THR A 63 -6.65 -4.78 3.35
C THR A 63 -7.19 -3.63 4.21
N THR A 64 -6.33 -2.74 4.69
CA THR A 64 -6.73 -1.55 5.45
C THR A 64 -7.65 -0.64 4.64
N LEU A 65 -7.32 -0.38 3.37
CA LEU A 65 -8.17 0.41 2.48
C LEU A 65 -9.56 -0.23 2.31
N PHE A 66 -9.62 -1.55 2.17
CA PHE A 66 -10.89 -2.28 2.04
C PHE A 66 -11.74 -2.13 3.30
N ILE A 67 -11.15 -2.34 4.49
CA ILE A 67 -11.84 -2.22 5.78
C ILE A 67 -12.37 -0.80 5.98
N LYS A 68 -11.52 0.23 5.81
CA LYS A 68 -11.94 1.63 5.93
C LYS A 68 -13.07 2.00 4.97
N ASN A 69 -13.04 1.47 3.74
CA ASN A 69 -14.12 1.70 2.79
C ASN A 69 -15.41 0.95 3.13
N LYS A 70 -15.31 -0.26 3.71
CA LYS A 70 -16.44 -1.03 4.25
C LYS A 70 -17.08 -0.26 5.41
N GLU A 71 -16.29 0.26 6.34
CA GLU A 71 -16.75 1.09 7.45
C GLU A 71 -17.42 2.38 6.97
N ALA A 72 -16.80 3.12 6.05
CA ALA A 72 -17.40 4.31 5.46
C ALA A 72 -18.76 4.00 4.79
N SER A 73 -18.88 2.83 4.17
CA SER A 73 -20.14 2.39 3.54
C SER A 73 -21.22 1.98 4.54
N LYS A 74 -20.84 1.61 5.77
CA LYS A 74 -21.78 1.40 6.88
C LYS A 74 -22.22 2.72 7.51
N ALA A 75 -21.32 3.71 7.56
CA ALA A 75 -21.55 4.99 8.24
C ALA A 75 -22.32 6.02 7.39
N HIS A 76 -22.32 5.88 6.06
CA HIS A 76 -22.89 6.87 5.15
C HIS A 76 -23.78 6.24 4.09
N GLU A 77 -24.78 6.98 3.64
CA GLU A 77 -25.71 6.53 2.60
C GLU A 77 -24.99 6.27 1.26
N LYS A 78 -25.46 5.24 0.55
CA LYS A 78 -24.92 4.87 -0.76
C LYS A 78 -25.11 6.02 -1.75
N GLY A 79 -24.00 6.54 -2.26
CA GLY A 79 -23.99 7.59 -3.28
C GLY A 79 -23.91 9.01 -2.72
N SER A 80 -23.98 9.15 -1.39
CA SER A 80 -23.89 10.44 -0.70
C SER A 80 -22.56 11.14 -0.91
N SER A 81 -22.53 12.45 -0.67
CA SER A 81 -21.31 13.26 -0.75
C SER A 81 -20.30 12.81 0.31
N GLU A 82 -20.79 12.50 1.51
CA GLU A 82 -20.02 12.07 2.68
C GLU A 82 -19.31 10.75 2.39
N LEU A 83 -20.02 9.76 1.81
CA LEU A 83 -19.40 8.50 1.41
C LEU A 83 -18.30 8.71 0.37
N LYS A 84 -18.53 9.58 -0.62
CA LYS A 84 -17.55 9.92 -1.64
C LYS A 84 -16.31 10.58 -1.02
N GLN A 85 -16.51 11.52 -0.10
CA GLN A 85 -15.42 12.21 0.60
C GLN A 85 -14.62 11.25 1.50
N ALA A 86 -15.29 10.40 2.28
CA ALA A 86 -14.63 9.39 3.11
C ALA A 86 -13.78 8.43 2.28
N ARG A 87 -14.32 7.88 1.18
CA ARG A 87 -13.56 7.01 0.27
C ARG A 87 -12.40 7.75 -0.41
N LYS A 88 -12.56 9.03 -0.73
CA LYS A 88 -11.48 9.86 -1.28
C LYS A 88 -10.35 10.05 -0.26
N ALA A 89 -10.68 10.30 1.00
CA ALA A 89 -9.70 10.41 2.08
C ALA A 89 -8.94 9.08 2.27
N ASN A 90 -9.65 7.96 2.41
CA ASN A 90 -9.06 6.63 2.54
C ASN A 90 -8.12 6.29 1.36
N MET A 91 -8.53 6.64 0.13
CA MET A 91 -7.72 6.43 -1.06
C MET A 91 -6.45 7.30 -1.05
N LYS A 92 -6.53 8.56 -0.60
CA LYS A 92 -5.36 9.44 -0.49
C LYS A 92 -4.35 8.89 0.50
N GLU A 93 -4.82 8.42 1.66
CA GLU A 93 -3.97 7.79 2.68
C GLU A 93 -3.26 6.54 2.12
N TYR A 94 -4.02 5.65 1.47
CA TYR A 94 -3.46 4.48 0.78
C TYR A 94 -2.41 4.87 -0.26
N GLN A 95 -2.67 5.89 -1.08
CA GLN A 95 -1.73 6.33 -2.13
C GLN A 95 -0.41 6.86 -1.56
N ASN A 96 -0.47 7.60 -0.44
CA ASN A 96 0.72 8.10 0.23
C ASN A 96 1.56 6.94 0.78
N ALA A 97 0.96 6.06 1.57
CA ALA A 97 1.65 4.90 2.14
C ALA A 97 2.17 3.94 1.05
N PHE A 98 1.40 3.75 -0.02
CA PHE A 98 1.83 2.96 -1.17
C PHE A 98 3.06 3.56 -1.86
N ALA A 99 3.11 4.89 -1.99
CA ALA A 99 4.25 5.58 -2.59
C ALA A 99 5.52 5.50 -1.73
N GLU A 100 5.38 5.35 -0.42
CA GLU A 100 6.49 5.12 0.53
C GLU A 100 6.97 3.67 0.48
N ALA A 101 6.07 2.71 0.27
CA ALA A 101 6.40 1.28 0.20
C ALA A 101 7.15 0.86 -1.08
N VAL A 102 7.15 1.69 -2.12
CA VAL A 102 7.71 1.33 -3.44
C VAL A 102 8.66 2.40 -3.98
N SER A 103 9.66 1.99 -4.76
CA SER A 103 10.57 2.92 -5.40
C SER A 103 9.90 3.70 -6.54
N LYS A 104 10.47 4.87 -6.89
CA LYS A 104 10.03 5.67 -8.05
C LYS A 104 10.07 4.85 -9.36
N LYS A 105 11.02 3.93 -9.53
CA LYS A 105 11.13 3.05 -10.71
C LYS A 105 9.95 2.08 -10.78
N GLN A 106 9.63 1.44 -9.66
CA GLN A 106 8.48 0.54 -9.54
C GLN A 106 7.17 1.29 -9.80
N MET A 107 7.01 2.49 -9.25
CA MET A 107 5.85 3.35 -9.50
C MET A 107 5.70 3.70 -10.99
N LYS A 108 6.79 4.02 -11.70
CA LYS A 108 6.76 4.28 -13.15
C LYS A 108 6.34 3.04 -13.93
N ALA A 109 6.87 1.86 -13.59
CA ALA A 109 6.51 0.59 -14.24
C ALA A 109 5.00 0.31 -14.08
N PHE A 110 4.46 0.50 -12.87
CA PHE A 110 3.05 0.30 -12.61
C PHE A 110 2.16 1.29 -13.38
N LYS A 111 2.56 2.57 -13.44
CA LYS A 111 1.83 3.58 -14.23
C LYS A 111 1.79 3.23 -15.71
N LYS A 112 2.92 2.78 -16.28
CA LYS A 112 3.01 2.33 -17.68
C LYS A 112 2.06 1.15 -17.93
N TYR A 113 2.16 0.10 -17.12
CA TYR A 113 1.26 -1.06 -17.19
C TYR A 113 -0.22 -0.64 -17.15
N ARG A 114 -0.62 0.22 -16.21
CA ARG A 114 -2.01 0.69 -16.11
C ARG A 114 -2.47 1.48 -17.33
N SER A 115 -1.59 2.25 -17.96
CA SER A 115 -1.92 3.00 -19.18
C SER A 115 -2.15 2.07 -20.38
N GLU A 116 -1.32 1.03 -20.53
CA GLU A 116 -1.43 0.02 -21.58
C GLU A 116 -2.71 -0.81 -21.42
N GLN A 117 -3.02 -1.23 -20.20
CA GLN A 117 -4.25 -1.97 -19.91
C GLN A 117 -5.52 -1.12 -20.17
N LYS A 118 -5.45 0.21 -19.99
CA LYS A 118 -6.56 1.11 -20.36
C LYS A 118 -6.70 1.24 -21.88
N ALA A 119 -5.58 1.30 -22.61
CA ALA A 119 -5.60 1.37 -24.07
C ALA A 119 -6.22 0.10 -24.67
N LYS A 120 -5.81 -1.09 -24.20
CA LYS A 120 -6.36 -2.39 -24.66
C LYS A 120 -7.86 -2.57 -24.41
N LYS A 121 -8.46 -1.87 -23.44
CA LYS A 121 -9.90 -1.93 -23.17
C LYS A 121 -10.73 -0.99 -24.03
N LYS A 122 -10.08 -0.04 -24.71
CA LYS A 122 -10.72 0.95 -25.58
C LYS A 122 -10.59 0.61 -27.07
N ALA A 123 -9.64 -0.26 -27.41
CA ALA A 123 -9.53 -0.92 -28.69
C ALA A 123 -10.50 -2.11 -28.74
#